data_AF-A0A535FL90-F1
#
_entry.id   AF-A0A535FL90-F1
#
_cell.length_a   1.000
_cell.length_b   1.000
_cell.length_c   1.000
_cell.angle_alpha   90.00
_cell.angle_beta   90.00
_cell.angle_gamma   90.00
#
_symmetry.space_group_name_H-M   'P 1'
#
loop_
_entity.id
_entity.type
_entity.pdbx_description
1 polymer ?
#
loop_
_entity_poly.entity_id
_entity_poly.type
_entity_poly.pdbx_seq_one_letter_code
_entity_poly.pdbx_strand_id
1 'polypeptide(L)'
;MAKKKFERTKPHVNVGTIGHIDHGKTTLTAAITKVLAAAQLAKYTAFDQIDKAPEERERGITIAIAHLEYETDKRHYAHVDCPGHADYIKNMITGAAQMDGAILVVSAPDGPMPQTREHVLLARQVEVPAMVVFLNKVDMMEDEELLELVELEVRELLSKYQFPGDDVPVIRGSALKALESKGDLSRKDAAAACIWELMDAVDSYIPTPPRATDKPFLMPVEDVFGIKGRGTVATGRIERGIVKVGDSVEIVGMKDVTRSVIVTGVEMFQKTLDQGQAGDNVGCLLRGVERADIERGQVLSKPGSIKPHKNFKA
;
A
#
# COMPACT_ATOMS: atom_id res chain seq x y z
N MET A 1 18.47 4.35 -21.65
CA MET A 1 19.20 3.98 -20.41
C MET A 1 18.69 2.60 -19.99
N ALA A 2 19.59 1.67 -19.66
CA ALA A 2 19.15 0.37 -19.14
C ALA A 2 18.40 0.58 -17.82
N LYS A 3 17.24 -0.06 -17.65
CA LYS A 3 16.50 -0.02 -16.38
C LYS A 3 17.36 -0.65 -15.29
N LYS A 4 17.34 -0.09 -14.09
CA LYS A 4 18.04 -0.65 -12.93
C LYS A 4 17.44 -2.01 -12.58
N LYS A 5 18.28 -2.95 -12.14
CA LYS A 5 17.83 -4.23 -11.59
C LYS A 5 17.41 -4.03 -10.13
N PHE A 6 16.33 -4.66 -9.70
CA PHE A 6 15.95 -4.65 -8.30
C PHE A 6 16.83 -5.63 -7.50
N GLU A 7 17.43 -5.17 -6.41
CA GLU A 7 18.28 -5.97 -5.54
C GLU A 7 17.56 -6.25 -4.23
N ARG A 8 17.35 -7.54 -3.91
CA ARG A 8 16.70 -7.98 -2.67
C ARG A 8 17.70 -8.02 -1.52
N THR A 9 18.02 -6.87 -0.96
CA THR A 9 18.98 -6.75 0.16
C THR A 9 18.31 -6.78 1.54
N LYS A 10 17.02 -6.42 1.62
CA LYS A 10 16.24 -6.33 2.85
C LYS A 10 14.91 -7.10 2.74
N PRO A 11 14.32 -7.55 3.86
CA PRO A 11 12.96 -8.09 3.87
C PRO A 11 11.96 -7.09 3.29
N HIS A 12 11.03 -7.57 2.46
CA HIS A 12 10.02 -6.76 1.81
C HIS A 12 8.69 -6.82 2.55
N VAL A 13 8.09 -5.67 2.85
CA VAL A 13 6.80 -5.54 3.53
C VAL A 13 5.92 -4.54 2.77
N ASN A 14 4.64 -4.90 2.60
CA ASN A 14 3.66 -4.02 1.99
C ASN A 14 2.91 -3.27 3.10
N VAL A 15 2.95 -1.95 3.07
CA VAL A 15 2.19 -1.11 4.00
C VAL A 15 1.31 -0.15 3.22
N GLY A 16 0.41 0.55 3.90
CA GLY A 16 -0.36 1.60 3.25
C GLY A 16 -1.15 2.45 4.21
N THR A 17 -1.51 3.65 3.77
CA THR A 17 -2.30 4.61 4.56
C THR A 17 -3.79 4.39 4.34
N ILE A 18 -4.53 4.34 5.44
CA ILE A 18 -6.00 4.29 5.46
C ILE A 18 -6.53 5.30 6.48
N GLY A 19 -7.81 5.65 6.40
CA GLY A 19 -8.45 6.62 7.28
C GLY A 19 -9.36 7.56 6.51
N HIS A 20 -10.09 8.39 7.25
CA HIS A 20 -11.07 9.33 6.70
C HIS A 20 -10.46 10.34 5.71
N ILE A 21 -11.32 10.89 4.85
CA ILE A 21 -10.97 12.01 3.98
C ILE A 21 -10.37 13.17 4.80
N ASP A 22 -9.43 13.90 4.21
CA ASP A 22 -8.75 15.07 4.81
C ASP A 22 -7.99 14.83 6.11
N HIS A 23 -7.87 13.60 6.60
CA HIS A 23 -7.00 13.28 7.75
C HIS A 23 -5.50 13.32 7.41
N GLY A 24 -5.14 13.51 6.13
CA GLY A 24 -3.76 13.75 5.69
C GLY A 24 -2.96 12.51 5.32
N LYS A 25 -3.61 11.45 4.80
CA LYS A 25 -2.95 10.23 4.29
C LYS A 25 -1.84 10.54 3.27
N THR A 26 -2.20 11.22 2.19
CA THR A 26 -1.28 11.57 1.09
C THR A 26 -0.17 12.51 1.55
N THR A 27 -0.48 13.46 2.45
CA THR A 27 0.52 14.34 3.07
C THR A 27 1.52 13.54 3.91
N LEU A 28 1.04 12.56 4.70
CA LEU A 28 1.89 11.67 5.47
C LEU A 28 2.77 10.81 4.56
N THR A 29 2.20 10.25 3.49
CA THR A 29 2.94 9.47 2.49
C THR A 29 4.06 10.30 1.85
N ALA A 30 3.78 11.54 1.44
CA ALA A 30 4.79 12.46 0.92
C ALA A 30 5.86 12.79 1.98
N ALA A 31 5.46 13.02 3.24
CA ALA A 31 6.38 13.31 4.35
C ALA A 31 7.33 12.13 4.63
N ILE A 32 6.83 10.90 4.64
CA ILE A 32 7.63 9.67 4.78
C ILE A 32 8.72 9.63 3.70
N THR A 33 8.34 9.79 2.42
CA THR A 33 9.32 9.74 1.34
C THR A 33 10.33 10.90 1.42
N LYS A 34 9.92 12.08 1.88
CA LYS A 34 10.81 13.24 2.03
C LYS A 34 11.86 13.01 3.12
N VAL A 35 11.41 12.59 4.31
CA VAL A 35 12.25 12.34 5.47
C VAL A 35 13.23 11.19 5.19
N LEU A 36 12.75 10.08 4.64
CA LEU A 36 13.61 8.95 4.29
C LEU A 36 14.58 9.28 3.13
N ALA A 37 14.18 10.14 2.18
CA ALA A 37 15.08 10.58 1.10
C ALA A 37 16.25 11.42 1.62
N ALA A 38 16.07 12.21 2.69
CA ALA A 38 17.16 12.94 3.32
C ALA A 38 18.24 12.00 3.88
N ALA A 39 17.84 10.80 4.33
CA ALA A 39 18.73 9.72 4.74
C ALA A 39 19.18 8.80 3.59
N GLN A 40 18.89 9.16 2.33
CA GLN A 40 19.19 8.36 1.13
C GLN A 40 18.47 6.98 1.07
N LEU A 41 17.39 6.81 1.85
CA LEU A 41 16.60 5.59 1.94
C LEU A 41 15.33 5.62 1.08
N ALA A 42 15.10 6.69 0.32
CA ALA A 42 13.96 6.81 -0.58
C ALA A 42 14.25 7.79 -1.71
N LYS A 43 13.39 7.77 -2.72
CA LYS A 43 13.24 8.89 -3.65
C LYS A 43 12.03 9.71 -3.21
N TYR A 44 12.24 10.98 -2.90
CA TYR A 44 11.16 11.87 -2.53
C TYR A 44 10.10 11.95 -3.65
N THR A 45 8.84 11.82 -3.25
CA THR A 45 7.67 12.00 -4.11
C THR A 45 6.78 13.05 -3.49
N ALA A 46 6.58 14.15 -4.21
CA ALA A 46 5.76 15.27 -3.75
C ALA A 46 4.26 14.92 -3.78
N PHE A 47 3.47 15.63 -2.97
CA PHE A 47 2.03 15.42 -2.85
C PHE A 47 1.31 15.40 -4.21
N ASP A 48 1.62 16.35 -5.08
CA ASP A 48 1.04 16.49 -6.42
C ASP A 48 1.46 15.39 -7.41
N GLN A 49 2.51 14.62 -7.07
CA GLN A 49 2.95 13.46 -7.84
C GLN A 49 2.31 12.16 -7.36
N ILE A 50 1.80 12.14 -6.12
CA ILE A 50 0.97 11.06 -5.58
C ILE A 50 -0.44 11.24 -6.15
N ASP A 51 -1.07 12.39 -5.90
CA ASP A 51 -2.36 12.80 -6.48
C ASP A 51 -2.14 13.44 -7.86
N LYS A 52 -1.75 12.60 -8.82
CA LYS A 52 -1.33 13.03 -10.17
C LYS A 52 -2.48 13.16 -11.16
N ALA A 53 -3.64 12.54 -10.92
CA ALA A 53 -4.72 12.59 -11.88
C ALA A 53 -5.33 14.01 -11.91
N PRO A 54 -5.70 14.53 -13.10
CA PRO A 54 -6.32 15.85 -13.20
C PRO A 54 -7.55 16.00 -12.30
N GLU A 55 -8.38 14.95 -12.22
CA GLU A 55 -9.57 14.90 -11.38
C GLU A 55 -9.24 14.96 -9.88
N GLU A 56 -8.13 14.34 -9.45
CA GLU A 56 -7.66 14.39 -8.05
C GLU A 56 -7.23 15.81 -7.68
N ARG A 57 -6.50 16.49 -8.58
CA ARG A 57 -6.04 17.87 -8.36
C ARG A 57 -7.18 18.88 -8.35
N GLU A 58 -8.18 18.69 -9.19
CA GLU A 58 -9.36 19.57 -9.25
C GLU A 58 -10.25 19.40 -8.01
N ARG A 59 -10.39 18.17 -7.51
CA ARG A 59 -11.25 17.87 -6.37
C ARG A 59 -10.54 17.93 -5.01
N GLY A 60 -9.20 17.90 -5.00
CA GLY A 60 -8.41 17.89 -3.77
C GLY A 60 -8.52 16.58 -2.98
N ILE A 61 -8.86 15.46 -3.64
CA ILE A 61 -9.05 14.15 -3.01
C ILE A 61 -8.31 13.07 -3.79
N THR A 62 -7.70 12.12 -3.09
CA THR A 62 -7.16 10.90 -3.69
C THR A 62 -8.30 10.03 -4.23
N ILE A 63 -8.17 9.57 -5.47
CA ILE A 63 -9.15 8.76 -6.19
C ILE A 63 -8.54 7.40 -6.53
N ALA A 64 -7.35 7.42 -7.11
CA ALA A 64 -6.59 6.24 -7.49
C ALA A 64 -5.63 5.84 -6.37
N ILE A 65 -5.32 4.55 -6.32
CA ILE A 65 -4.29 4.04 -5.42
C ILE A 65 -2.92 4.48 -5.97
N ALA A 66 -2.06 5.00 -5.10
CA ALA A 66 -0.68 5.29 -5.45
C ALA A 66 0.28 4.29 -4.79
N HIS A 67 1.24 3.81 -5.57
CA HIS A 67 2.27 2.86 -5.13
C HIS A 67 3.62 3.57 -5.05
N LEU A 68 4.20 3.63 -3.85
CA LEU A 68 5.49 4.26 -3.59
C LEU A 68 6.50 3.25 -3.03
N GLU A 69 7.78 3.51 -3.24
CA GLU A 69 8.87 2.75 -2.63
C GLU A 69 9.67 3.62 -1.66
N TYR A 70 10.04 3.02 -0.53
CA TYR A 70 11.04 3.56 0.39
C TYR A 70 11.57 2.41 1.24
N GLU A 71 12.64 2.65 1.98
CA GLU A 71 13.20 1.67 2.90
C GLU A 71 13.57 2.30 4.24
N THR A 72 13.74 1.46 5.24
CA THR A 72 14.46 1.78 6.47
C THR A 72 15.78 1.02 6.47
N ASP A 73 16.58 1.15 7.52
CA ASP A 73 17.77 0.31 7.68
C ASP A 73 17.42 -1.19 7.77
N LYS A 74 16.20 -1.52 8.23
CA LYS A 74 15.77 -2.90 8.47
C LYS A 74 15.06 -3.53 7.29
N ARG A 75 14.21 -2.79 6.57
CA ARG A 75 13.23 -3.36 5.63
C ARG A 75 13.03 -2.47 4.40
N HIS A 76 12.61 -3.10 3.31
CA HIS A 76 12.13 -2.40 2.11
C HIS A 76 10.60 -2.39 2.11
N TYR A 77 10.01 -1.24 1.80
CA TYR A 77 8.57 -1.05 1.80
C TYR A 77 8.02 -0.75 0.41
N ALA A 78 6.90 -1.41 0.09
CA ALA A 78 5.95 -0.91 -0.89
C ALA A 78 4.81 -0.24 -0.12
N HIS A 79 4.56 1.03 -0.39
CA HIS A 79 3.51 1.79 0.26
C HIS A 79 2.34 2.01 -0.70
N VAL A 80 1.14 1.67 -0.23
CA VAL A 80 -0.12 1.81 -0.94
C VAL A 80 -0.93 2.95 -0.32
N ASP A 81 -0.99 4.11 -0.98
CA ASP A 81 -1.77 5.25 -0.50
C ASP A 81 -3.23 5.09 -0.96
N CYS A 82 -4.16 4.91 -0.01
CA CYS A 82 -5.56 4.64 -0.31
C CYS A 82 -6.45 5.89 -0.21
N PRO A 83 -7.50 5.99 -1.04
CA PRO A 83 -8.47 7.07 -0.95
C PRO A 83 -9.30 6.97 0.34
N GLY A 84 -9.73 8.11 0.90
CA GLY A 84 -10.56 8.19 2.11
C GLY A 84 -12.01 8.63 1.92
N HIS A 85 -12.39 8.97 0.69
CA HIS A 85 -13.75 9.38 0.36
C HIS A 85 -14.64 8.15 0.14
N ALA A 86 -15.89 8.19 0.62
CA ALA A 86 -16.82 7.05 0.57
C ALA A 86 -17.05 6.52 -0.85
N ASP A 87 -17.16 7.39 -1.84
CA ASP A 87 -17.36 7.01 -3.25
C ASP A 87 -16.24 6.13 -3.82
N TYR A 88 -15.04 6.17 -3.23
CA TYR A 88 -13.86 5.42 -3.69
C TYR A 88 -13.48 4.27 -2.76
N ILE A 89 -14.40 3.82 -1.90
CA ILE A 89 -14.19 2.69 -0.97
C ILE A 89 -13.71 1.41 -1.68
N LYS A 90 -14.16 1.19 -2.93
CA LYS A 90 -13.75 0.04 -3.76
C LYS A 90 -12.25 0.03 -4.03
N ASN A 91 -11.65 1.20 -4.22
CA ASN A 91 -10.21 1.32 -4.43
C ASN A 91 -9.47 1.08 -3.12
N MET A 92 -9.97 1.61 -2.00
CA MET A 92 -9.39 1.31 -0.69
C MET A 92 -9.38 -0.19 -0.39
N ILE A 93 -10.46 -0.93 -0.66
CA ILE A 93 -10.53 -2.38 -0.44
C ILE A 93 -9.43 -3.12 -1.22
N THR A 94 -9.21 -2.75 -2.49
CA THR A 94 -8.15 -3.37 -3.30
C THR A 94 -6.75 -2.99 -2.86
N GLY A 95 -6.54 -1.78 -2.34
CA GLY A 95 -5.26 -1.40 -1.75
C GLY A 95 -5.00 -2.12 -0.42
N ALA A 96 -6.00 -2.17 0.46
CA ALA A 96 -5.91 -2.83 1.77
C ALA A 96 -5.64 -4.33 1.66
N ALA A 97 -6.22 -5.02 0.66
CA ALA A 97 -5.96 -6.44 0.39
C ALA A 97 -4.48 -6.74 0.07
N GLN A 98 -3.66 -5.73 -0.22
CA GLN A 98 -2.24 -5.88 -0.49
C GLN A 98 -1.36 -5.58 0.73
N MET A 99 -1.92 -5.16 1.85
CA MET A 99 -1.16 -4.68 3.00
C MET A 99 -0.79 -5.84 3.94
N ASP A 100 0.49 -5.95 4.26
CA ASP A 100 1.00 -6.74 5.40
C ASP A 100 0.84 -5.98 6.73
N GLY A 101 0.53 -4.68 6.67
CA GLY A 101 0.03 -3.90 7.79
C GLY A 101 -0.38 -2.51 7.33
N ALA A 102 -1.30 -1.86 8.05
CA ALA A 102 -1.82 -0.56 7.67
C ALA A 102 -1.35 0.55 8.62
N ILE A 103 -1.22 1.77 8.09
CA ILE A 103 -1.05 3.00 8.85
C ILE A 103 -2.41 3.70 8.88
N LEU A 104 -3.09 3.68 10.03
CA LEU A 104 -4.35 4.38 10.21
C LEU A 104 -4.08 5.85 10.55
N VAL A 105 -4.47 6.74 9.66
CA VAL A 105 -4.30 8.19 9.82
C VAL A 105 -5.57 8.78 10.40
N VAL A 106 -5.47 9.35 11.59
CA VAL A 106 -6.57 10.02 12.29
C VAL A 106 -6.20 11.46 12.54
N SER A 107 -7.05 12.40 12.16
CA SER A 107 -6.87 13.82 12.48
C SER A 107 -7.17 14.05 13.95
N ALA A 108 -6.24 14.63 14.70
CA ALA A 108 -6.43 14.88 16.12
C ALA A 108 -7.62 15.81 16.42
N PRO A 109 -7.83 16.92 15.69
CA PRO A 109 -9.00 17.78 15.89
C PRO A 109 -10.35 17.11 15.59
N ASP A 110 -10.37 16.15 14.66
CA ASP A 110 -11.63 15.55 14.17
C ASP A 110 -11.96 14.22 14.86
N GLY A 111 -10.95 13.50 15.35
CA GLY A 111 -11.08 12.17 15.93
C GLY A 111 -11.57 11.09 14.95
N PRO A 112 -12.10 9.96 15.46
CA PRO A 112 -12.56 8.85 14.63
C PRO A 112 -13.88 9.12 13.88
N MET A 113 -13.74 9.57 12.64
CA MET A 113 -14.85 9.82 11.69
C MET A 113 -15.43 8.54 11.04
N PRO A 114 -16.59 8.61 10.33
CA PRO A 114 -17.28 7.43 9.79
C PRO A 114 -16.39 6.52 8.92
N GLN A 115 -15.60 7.08 8.01
CA GLN A 115 -14.70 6.33 7.14
C GLN A 115 -13.50 5.77 7.91
N THR A 116 -13.08 6.38 9.04
CA THR A 116 -12.12 5.74 9.95
C THR A 116 -12.65 4.39 10.43
N ARG A 117 -13.92 4.35 10.83
CA ARG A 117 -14.59 3.11 11.30
C ARG A 117 -14.75 2.10 10.17
N GLU A 118 -15.20 2.57 9.00
CA GLU A 118 -15.38 1.74 7.81
C GLU A 118 -14.06 1.13 7.32
N HIS A 119 -12.99 1.92 7.30
CA HIS A 119 -11.66 1.45 6.87
C HIS A 119 -11.09 0.40 7.83
N VAL A 120 -11.24 0.58 9.15
CA VAL A 120 -10.81 -0.42 10.13
C VAL A 120 -11.59 -1.73 9.95
N LEU A 121 -12.92 -1.64 9.77
CA LEU A 121 -13.75 -2.82 9.50
C LEU A 121 -13.33 -3.55 8.21
N LEU A 122 -13.14 -2.81 7.12
CA LEU A 122 -12.77 -3.39 5.83
C LEU A 122 -11.35 -3.96 5.85
N ALA A 123 -10.41 -3.28 6.51
CA ALA A 123 -9.05 -3.80 6.73
C ALA A 123 -9.09 -5.16 7.45
N ARG A 124 -9.98 -5.31 8.45
CA ARG A 124 -10.19 -6.60 9.11
C ARG A 124 -10.78 -7.65 8.17
N GLN A 125 -11.77 -7.28 7.34
CA GLN A 125 -12.42 -8.20 6.40
C GLN A 125 -11.50 -8.69 5.29
N VAL A 126 -10.52 -7.88 4.87
CA VAL A 126 -9.46 -8.29 3.94
C VAL A 126 -8.21 -8.81 4.65
N GLU A 127 -8.33 -9.12 5.94
CA GLU A 127 -7.31 -9.79 6.76
C GLU A 127 -5.98 -9.05 6.89
N VAL A 128 -5.99 -7.70 6.90
CA VAL A 128 -4.80 -6.92 7.27
C VAL A 128 -4.36 -7.32 8.69
N PRO A 129 -3.13 -7.83 8.89
CA PRO A 129 -2.79 -8.53 10.13
C PRO A 129 -2.37 -7.60 11.27
N ALA A 130 -1.87 -6.41 10.96
CA ALA A 130 -1.39 -5.44 11.95
C ALA A 130 -1.69 -4.00 11.51
N MET A 131 -1.80 -3.09 12.48
CA MET A 131 -2.06 -1.69 12.24
C MET A 131 -1.18 -0.83 13.16
N VAL A 132 -0.69 0.30 12.64
CA VAL A 132 -0.05 1.37 13.41
C VAL A 132 -0.90 2.62 13.21
N VAL A 133 -1.10 3.42 14.26
CA VAL A 133 -1.87 4.66 14.17
C VAL A 133 -0.93 5.84 14.07
N PHE A 134 -1.25 6.76 13.17
CA PHE A 134 -0.66 8.10 13.14
C PHE A 134 -1.75 9.12 13.47
N LEU A 135 -1.71 9.67 14.68
CA LEU A 135 -2.57 10.76 15.11
C LEU A 135 -1.97 12.07 14.58
N ASN A 136 -2.51 12.50 13.44
CA ASN A 136 -2.01 13.60 12.63
C ASN A 136 -2.60 14.96 13.06
N LYS A 137 -2.01 16.05 12.57
CA LYS A 137 -2.45 17.43 12.81
C LYS A 137 -2.47 17.84 14.28
N VAL A 138 -1.59 17.26 15.09
CA VAL A 138 -1.43 17.66 16.51
C VAL A 138 -0.99 19.11 16.64
N ASP A 139 -0.41 19.70 15.60
CA ASP A 139 -0.08 21.13 15.55
C ASP A 139 -1.33 22.05 15.53
N MET A 140 -2.51 21.48 15.34
CA MET A 140 -3.80 22.18 15.39
C MET A 140 -4.55 21.95 16.70
N MET A 141 -4.01 21.17 17.64
CA MET A 141 -4.65 20.81 18.90
C MET A 141 -3.63 20.89 20.04
N GLU A 142 -3.70 21.98 20.80
CA GLU A 142 -2.77 22.25 21.92
C GLU A 142 -3.21 21.60 23.24
N ASP A 143 -4.45 21.13 23.32
CA ASP A 143 -5.03 20.51 24.53
C ASP A 143 -4.65 19.03 24.63
N GLU A 144 -3.77 18.72 25.58
CA GLU A 144 -3.28 17.36 25.81
C GLU A 144 -4.37 16.40 26.29
N GLU A 145 -5.35 16.86 27.08
CA GLU A 145 -6.44 16.01 27.57
C GLU A 145 -7.34 15.56 26.40
N LEU A 146 -7.58 16.46 25.45
CA LEU A 146 -8.33 16.12 24.25
C LEU A 146 -7.55 15.18 23.32
N LEU A 147 -6.23 15.33 23.21
CA LEU A 147 -5.38 14.39 22.46
C LEU A 147 -5.44 12.98 23.04
N GLU A 148 -5.35 12.86 24.37
CA GLU A 148 -5.49 11.58 25.08
C GLU A 148 -6.89 10.97 24.88
N LEU A 149 -7.94 11.80 24.92
CA LEU A 149 -9.31 11.34 24.67
C LEU A 149 -9.46 10.79 23.24
N VAL A 150 -8.94 11.49 22.24
CA VAL A 150 -9.01 11.03 20.84
C VAL A 150 -8.23 9.74 20.66
N GLU A 151 -7.05 9.62 21.28
CA GLU A 151 -6.28 8.37 21.26
C GLU A 151 -7.10 7.22 21.87
N LEU A 152 -7.75 7.43 23.02
CA LEU A 152 -8.61 6.44 23.66
C LEU A 152 -9.75 6.00 22.74
N GLU A 153 -10.43 6.93 22.08
CA GLU A 153 -11.50 6.60 21.13
C GLU A 153 -10.99 5.79 19.93
N VAL A 154 -9.78 6.07 19.42
CA VAL A 154 -9.15 5.27 18.36
C VAL A 154 -8.85 3.86 18.86
N ARG A 155 -8.32 3.71 20.07
CA ARG A 155 -8.03 2.39 20.66
C ARG A 155 -9.30 1.57 20.85
N GLU A 156 -10.36 2.17 21.38
CA GLU A 156 -11.66 1.52 21.50
C GLU A 156 -12.23 1.08 20.15
N LEU A 157 -12.08 1.92 19.12
CA LEU A 157 -12.48 1.59 17.75
C LEU A 157 -11.73 0.36 17.21
N LEU A 158 -10.42 0.30 17.42
CA LEU A 158 -9.58 -0.83 17.01
C LEU A 158 -10.01 -2.12 17.74
N SER A 159 -10.19 -2.04 19.06
CA SER A 159 -10.66 -3.16 19.89
C SER A 159 -12.03 -3.66 19.45
N LYS A 160 -12.97 -2.76 19.13
CA LYS A 160 -14.29 -3.12 18.61
C LYS A 160 -14.24 -3.96 17.34
N TYR A 161 -13.25 -3.73 16.47
CA TYR A 161 -13.04 -4.47 15.23
C TYR A 161 -11.94 -5.54 15.32
N GLN A 162 -11.64 -6.01 16.53
CA GLN A 162 -10.74 -7.14 16.81
C GLN A 162 -9.28 -6.90 16.42
N PHE A 163 -8.84 -5.64 16.39
CA PHE A 163 -7.43 -5.29 16.49
C PHE A 163 -7.07 -5.11 17.97
N PRO A 164 -5.82 -5.36 18.38
CA PRO A 164 -5.39 -5.20 19.77
C PRO A 164 -5.21 -3.70 20.12
N GLY A 165 -6.31 -2.97 20.31
CA GLY A 165 -6.32 -1.52 20.44
C GLY A 165 -5.39 -0.97 21.53
N ASP A 166 -5.23 -1.69 22.64
CA ASP A 166 -4.34 -1.30 23.75
C ASP A 166 -2.85 -1.45 23.40
N ASP A 167 -2.49 -2.39 22.51
CA ASP A 167 -1.11 -2.69 22.13
C ASP A 167 -0.67 -1.98 20.84
N VAL A 168 -1.61 -1.46 20.05
CA VAL A 168 -1.29 -0.77 18.79
C VAL A 168 -0.48 0.51 19.08
N PRO A 169 0.68 0.70 18.42
CA PRO A 169 1.43 1.95 18.54
C PRO A 169 0.63 3.12 17.97
N VAL A 170 0.53 4.19 18.76
CA VAL A 170 -0.08 5.46 18.34
C VAL A 170 1.00 6.52 18.35
N ILE A 171 1.33 7.03 17.17
CA ILE A 171 2.35 8.06 16.99
C ILE A 171 1.65 9.39 16.74
N ARG A 172 1.98 10.38 17.57
CA ARG A 172 1.39 11.72 17.51
C ARG A 172 2.30 12.63 16.70
N GLY A 173 1.77 13.38 15.75
CA GLY A 173 2.60 14.24 14.92
C GLY A 173 1.86 15.11 13.92
N SER A 174 2.66 15.85 13.15
CA SER A 174 2.17 16.66 12.03
C SER A 174 2.90 16.29 10.76
N ALA A 175 2.22 15.56 9.89
CA ALA A 175 2.72 15.23 8.57
C ALA A 175 3.04 16.50 7.75
N LEU A 176 2.23 17.56 7.91
CA LEU A 176 2.43 18.82 7.20
C LEU A 176 3.70 19.52 7.67
N LYS A 177 3.94 19.65 8.98
CA LYS A 177 5.18 20.25 9.50
C LYS A 177 6.42 19.47 9.09
N ALA A 178 6.36 18.13 9.09
CA ALA A 178 7.44 17.29 8.58
C ALA A 178 7.70 17.56 7.08
N LEU A 179 6.63 17.65 6.28
CA LEU A 179 6.69 17.90 4.84
C LEU A 179 7.19 19.32 4.51
N GLU A 180 6.87 20.33 5.33
CA GLU A 180 7.29 21.71 5.14
C GLU A 180 8.65 22.03 5.78
N SER A 181 9.16 21.15 6.64
CA SER A 181 10.42 21.38 7.36
C SER A 181 11.56 21.69 6.38
N LYS A 182 12.31 22.73 6.73
CA LYS A 182 13.56 23.15 6.10
C LYS A 182 14.78 22.73 6.94
N GLY A 183 14.55 21.98 8.01
CA GLY A 183 15.59 21.41 8.86
C GLY A 183 16.36 20.29 8.16
N ASP A 184 17.22 19.61 8.92
CA ASP A 184 18.03 18.51 8.41
C ASP A 184 17.23 17.21 8.22
N LEU A 185 15.95 17.18 8.64
CA LEU A 185 15.04 16.02 8.58
C LEU A 185 15.59 14.77 9.28
N SER A 186 16.61 14.94 10.12
CA SER A 186 17.18 13.87 10.91
C SER A 186 16.21 13.43 12.01
N ARG A 187 16.54 12.32 12.69
CA ARG A 187 15.83 11.88 13.89
C ARG A 187 15.77 12.93 15.01
N LYS A 188 16.63 13.94 14.97
CA LYS A 188 16.68 15.03 15.96
C LYS A 188 15.91 16.28 15.53
N ASP A 189 15.49 16.37 14.27
CA ASP A 189 14.62 17.45 13.80
C ASP A 189 13.22 17.25 14.40
N ALA A 190 12.80 18.17 15.26
CA ALA A 190 11.51 18.11 15.94
C ALA A 190 10.33 17.97 14.97
N ALA A 191 10.43 18.54 13.76
CA ALA A 191 9.38 18.43 12.75
C ALA A 191 9.35 17.05 12.08
N ALA A 192 10.48 16.33 11.99
CA ALA A 192 10.60 15.04 11.33
C ALA A 192 10.62 13.84 12.30
N ALA A 193 10.85 14.07 13.59
CA ALA A 193 10.96 13.01 14.61
C ALA A 193 9.76 12.07 14.62
N CYS A 194 8.53 12.60 14.50
CA CYS A 194 7.31 11.78 14.46
C CYS A 194 7.25 10.84 13.25
N ILE A 195 7.88 11.19 12.12
CA ILE A 195 7.96 10.31 10.95
C ILE A 195 8.96 9.17 11.21
N TRP A 196 10.08 9.46 11.87
CA TRP A 196 11.03 8.43 12.28
C TRP A 196 10.45 7.47 13.32
N GLU A 197 9.73 8.00 14.31
CA GLU A 197 9.01 7.20 15.32
C GLU A 197 7.94 6.32 14.67
N LEU A 198 7.18 6.86 13.71
CA LEU A 198 6.24 6.07 12.90
C LEU A 198 6.94 4.93 12.16
N MET A 199 8.07 5.20 11.52
CA MET A 199 8.80 4.16 10.79
C MET A 199 9.43 3.11 11.71
N ASP A 200 9.87 3.50 12.91
CA ASP A 200 10.33 2.56 13.94
C ASP A 200 9.19 1.68 14.46
N ALA A 201 8.00 2.25 14.67
CA ALA A 201 6.80 1.51 15.05
C ALA A 201 6.38 0.54 13.95
N VAL A 202 6.39 0.97 12.69
CA VAL A 202 6.14 0.10 11.52
C VAL A 202 7.16 -1.03 11.42
N ASP A 203 8.45 -0.74 11.62
CA ASP A 203 9.53 -1.74 11.61
C ASP A 203 9.41 -2.78 12.73
N SER A 204 8.90 -2.40 13.89
CA SER A 204 8.85 -3.25 15.08
C SER A 204 7.53 -3.99 15.25
N TYR A 205 6.41 -3.35 14.93
CA TYR A 205 5.07 -3.85 15.20
C TYR A 205 4.46 -4.63 14.02
N ILE A 206 4.65 -4.15 12.79
CA ILE A 206 4.15 -4.86 11.61
C ILE A 206 5.04 -6.07 11.36
N PRO A 207 4.52 -7.31 11.36
CA PRO A 207 5.33 -8.49 11.17
C PRO A 207 5.82 -8.59 9.72
N THR A 208 7.00 -9.15 9.51
CA THR A 208 7.37 -9.63 8.18
C THR A 208 6.61 -10.92 7.92
N PRO A 209 5.68 -10.97 6.96
CA PRO A 209 4.83 -12.14 6.77
C PRO A 209 5.63 -13.31 6.18
N PRO A 210 5.29 -14.55 6.56
CA PRO A 210 5.85 -15.72 5.90
C PRO A 210 5.40 -15.73 4.43
N ARG A 211 6.36 -15.77 3.50
CA ARG A 211 6.07 -15.78 2.06
C ARG A 211 5.93 -17.21 1.56
N ALA A 212 4.78 -17.55 0.99
CA ALA A 212 4.47 -18.90 0.50
C ALA A 212 5.08 -19.15 -0.91
N THR A 213 6.40 -19.05 -1.03
CA THR A 213 7.13 -19.12 -2.32
C THR A 213 7.18 -20.52 -2.94
N ASP A 214 6.93 -21.55 -2.14
CA ASP A 214 6.91 -22.97 -2.52
C ASP A 214 5.58 -23.41 -3.15
N LYS A 215 4.53 -22.60 -3.03
CA LYS A 215 3.20 -22.90 -3.59
C LYS A 215 3.11 -22.52 -5.08
N PRO A 216 2.10 -23.03 -5.82
CA PRO A 216 1.85 -22.59 -7.20
C PRO A 216 1.60 -21.09 -7.29
N PHE A 217 2.23 -20.43 -8.28
CA PHE A 217 2.09 -19.00 -8.55
C PHE A 217 0.63 -18.56 -8.59
N LEU A 218 0.31 -17.49 -7.87
CA LEU A 218 -0.96 -16.79 -7.93
C LEU A 218 -0.74 -15.30 -7.63
N MET A 219 -1.26 -14.44 -8.50
CA MET A 219 -1.20 -12.99 -8.37
C MET A 219 -2.55 -12.40 -8.79
N PRO A 220 -3.33 -11.82 -7.87
CA PRO A 220 -4.52 -11.06 -8.22
C PRO A 220 -4.17 -9.85 -9.08
N VAL A 221 -4.98 -9.59 -10.10
CA VAL A 221 -4.82 -8.42 -10.99
C VAL A 221 -5.54 -7.24 -10.36
N GLU A 222 -4.75 -6.22 -10.00
CA GLU A 222 -5.21 -4.95 -9.46
C GLU A 222 -5.51 -3.94 -10.57
N ASP A 223 -4.58 -3.77 -11.51
CA ASP A 223 -4.72 -2.81 -12.60
C ASP A 223 -4.05 -3.33 -13.87
N VAL A 224 -4.46 -2.74 -15.00
CA VAL A 224 -4.03 -3.14 -16.34
C VAL A 224 -3.76 -1.90 -17.19
N PHE A 225 -2.53 -1.77 -17.66
CA PHE A 225 -2.14 -0.71 -18.58
C PHE A 225 -1.39 -1.25 -19.80
N GLY A 226 -1.62 -0.61 -20.94
CA GLY A 226 -0.89 -0.88 -22.17
C GLY A 226 0.37 -0.04 -22.23
N ILE A 227 1.51 -0.67 -22.53
CA ILE A 227 2.74 0.02 -22.89
C ILE A 227 2.88 0.00 -24.41
N LYS A 228 2.83 1.19 -25.02
CA LYS A 228 2.99 1.36 -26.47
C LYS A 228 4.27 0.68 -26.95
N GLY A 229 4.13 -0.30 -27.85
CA GLY A 229 5.24 -1.04 -28.43
C GLY A 229 5.82 -2.18 -27.57
N ARG A 230 5.34 -2.41 -26.34
CA ARG A 230 5.79 -3.55 -25.50
C ARG A 230 4.68 -4.57 -25.21
N GLY A 231 3.43 -4.13 -25.06
CA GLY A 231 2.29 -5.01 -24.75
C GLY A 231 1.53 -4.56 -23.50
N THR A 232 0.75 -5.47 -22.93
CA THR A 232 -0.10 -5.20 -21.76
C THR A 232 0.61 -5.62 -20.48
N VAL A 233 0.57 -4.76 -19.46
CA VAL A 233 1.08 -5.04 -18.13
C VAL A 233 -0.08 -5.20 -17.17
N ALA A 234 -0.07 -6.31 -16.44
CA ALA A 234 -0.96 -6.56 -15.31
C ALA A 234 -0.18 -6.34 -14.02
N THR A 235 -0.67 -5.47 -13.13
CA THR A 235 -0.07 -5.23 -11.82
C THR A 235 -0.82 -5.93 -10.70
N GLY A 236 -0.08 -6.24 -9.65
CA GLY A 236 -0.64 -6.68 -8.38
C GLY A 236 0.44 -7.25 -7.47
N ARG A 237 0.02 -7.57 -6.24
CA ARG A 237 0.83 -8.29 -5.27
C ARG A 237 0.80 -9.79 -5.57
N ILE A 238 1.97 -10.42 -5.63
CA ILE A 238 2.04 -11.88 -5.73
C ILE A 238 1.59 -12.47 -4.40
N GLU A 239 0.49 -13.23 -4.40
CA GLU A 239 -0.08 -13.84 -3.19
C GLU A 239 0.76 -15.04 -2.74
N ARG A 240 1.14 -15.89 -3.70
CA ARG A 240 1.94 -17.09 -3.44
C ARG A 240 2.75 -17.51 -4.66
N GLY A 241 3.77 -18.32 -4.43
CA GLY A 241 4.65 -18.87 -5.44
C GLY A 241 5.66 -17.85 -6.00
N ILE A 242 6.23 -18.22 -7.15
CA ILE A 242 7.25 -17.45 -7.87
C ILE A 242 6.85 -17.42 -9.35
N VAL A 243 7.08 -16.28 -10.00
CA VAL A 243 6.96 -16.13 -11.46
C VAL A 243 8.28 -15.62 -12.03
N LYS A 244 8.74 -16.22 -13.12
CA LYS A 244 9.96 -15.84 -13.84
C LYS A 244 9.62 -15.31 -15.22
N VAL A 245 10.54 -14.50 -15.76
CA VAL A 245 10.46 -14.13 -17.17
C VAL A 245 10.59 -15.40 -18.02
N GLY A 246 9.63 -15.61 -18.93
CA GLY A 246 9.51 -16.80 -19.76
C GLY A 246 8.48 -17.81 -19.27
N ASP A 247 7.96 -17.68 -18.05
CA ASP A 247 6.95 -18.60 -17.53
C ASP A 247 5.63 -18.46 -18.27
N SER A 248 4.97 -19.59 -18.49
CA SER A 248 3.58 -19.66 -18.94
C SER A 248 2.65 -19.54 -17.73
N VAL A 249 1.70 -18.62 -17.79
CA VAL A 249 0.69 -18.39 -16.75
C VAL A 249 -0.72 -18.39 -17.37
N GLU A 250 -1.73 -18.61 -16.56
CA GLU A 250 -3.14 -18.52 -16.97
C GLU A 250 -3.79 -17.26 -16.40
N ILE A 251 -4.54 -16.55 -17.24
CA ILE A 251 -5.49 -15.52 -16.82
C ILE A 251 -6.81 -16.22 -16.49
N VAL A 252 -7.23 -16.16 -15.23
CA VAL A 252 -8.39 -16.90 -14.71
C VAL A 252 -9.39 -15.96 -14.04
N GLY A 253 -10.69 -16.22 -14.25
CA GLY A 253 -11.79 -15.51 -13.61
C GLY A 253 -12.47 -14.47 -14.51
N MET A 254 -13.65 -14.01 -14.11
CA MET A 254 -14.55 -13.02 -14.78
C MET A 254 -15.06 -13.37 -16.18
N LYS A 255 -14.26 -14.05 -17.00
CA LYS A 255 -14.58 -14.52 -18.35
C LYS A 255 -14.71 -16.04 -18.37
N ASP A 256 -15.51 -16.57 -19.30
CA ASP A 256 -15.76 -18.01 -19.40
C ASP A 256 -14.54 -18.81 -19.88
N VAL A 257 -13.57 -18.16 -20.54
CA VAL A 257 -12.39 -18.80 -21.11
C VAL A 257 -11.15 -18.44 -20.30
N THR A 258 -10.45 -19.48 -19.81
CA THR A 258 -9.10 -19.35 -19.26
C THR A 258 -8.10 -19.32 -20.42
N ARG A 259 -7.17 -18.35 -20.39
CA ARG A 259 -6.19 -18.15 -21.45
C ARG A 259 -4.77 -18.30 -20.90
N SER A 260 -3.97 -19.16 -21.54
CA SER A 260 -2.54 -19.26 -21.29
C SER A 260 -1.77 -18.15 -22.01
N VAL A 261 -0.84 -17.51 -21.31
CA VAL A 261 -0.03 -16.39 -21.79
C VAL A 261 1.39 -16.52 -21.24
N ILE A 262 2.37 -15.93 -21.94
CA ILE A 262 3.77 -15.94 -21.51
C ILE A 262 4.10 -14.60 -20.85
N VAL A 263 4.70 -14.65 -19.67
CA VAL A 263 5.28 -13.49 -18.99
C VAL A 263 6.60 -13.13 -19.66
N THR A 264 6.70 -11.96 -20.28
CA THR A 264 7.91 -11.51 -20.99
C THR A 264 8.71 -10.45 -20.22
N GLY A 265 8.21 -10.04 -19.07
CA GLY A 265 8.93 -9.14 -18.17
C GLY A 265 8.25 -9.09 -16.81
N VAL A 266 9.07 -8.98 -15.77
CA VAL A 266 8.62 -8.71 -14.40
C VAL A 266 9.34 -7.46 -13.94
N GLU A 267 8.58 -6.46 -13.51
CA GLU A 267 9.12 -5.19 -13.04
C GLU A 267 8.50 -4.81 -11.69
N MET A 268 9.28 -4.17 -10.81
CA MET A 268 8.83 -3.62 -9.54
C MET A 268 9.39 -2.20 -9.43
N PHE A 269 8.53 -1.20 -9.24
CA PHE A 269 8.92 0.22 -9.16
C PHE A 269 9.86 0.68 -10.29
N GLN A 270 9.55 0.31 -11.54
CA GLN A 270 10.34 0.59 -12.74
C GLN A 270 11.75 -0.04 -12.77
N LYS A 271 12.04 -0.96 -11.85
CA LYS A 271 13.25 -1.79 -11.83
C LYS A 271 12.92 -3.19 -12.34
N THR A 272 13.84 -3.80 -13.09
CA THR A 272 13.64 -5.14 -13.65
C THR A 272 13.96 -6.22 -12.62
N LEU A 273 13.17 -7.29 -12.64
CA LEU A 273 13.33 -8.49 -11.84
C LEU A 273 13.52 -9.70 -12.77
N ASP A 274 14.44 -10.60 -12.44
CA ASP A 274 14.55 -11.90 -13.12
C ASP A 274 13.39 -12.81 -12.69
N GLN A 275 12.94 -12.66 -11.43
CA GLN A 275 11.81 -13.36 -10.85
C GLN A 275 11.06 -12.49 -9.83
N GLY A 276 9.74 -12.56 -9.85
CA GLY A 276 8.85 -12.09 -8.80
C GLY A 276 8.51 -13.24 -7.85
N GLN A 277 8.33 -12.95 -6.57
CA GLN A 277 7.98 -13.92 -5.54
C GLN A 277 6.82 -13.40 -4.67
N ALA A 278 6.19 -14.32 -3.94
CA ALA A 278 5.15 -13.99 -2.97
C ALA A 278 5.53 -12.79 -2.10
N GLY A 279 4.64 -11.80 -2.05
CA GLY A 279 4.80 -10.53 -1.36
C GLY A 279 5.20 -9.35 -2.24
N ASP A 280 5.76 -9.57 -3.43
CA ASP A 280 6.16 -8.44 -4.27
C ASP A 280 4.98 -7.77 -4.96
N ASN A 281 5.00 -6.44 -5.00
CA ASN A 281 4.17 -5.64 -5.89
C ASN A 281 4.85 -5.50 -7.26
N VAL A 282 4.36 -6.25 -8.25
CA VAL A 282 4.99 -6.32 -9.58
C VAL A 282 4.04 -5.93 -10.70
N GLY A 283 4.60 -5.49 -11.81
CA GLY A 283 3.98 -5.49 -13.13
C GLY A 283 4.50 -6.65 -13.96
N CYS A 284 3.60 -7.54 -14.38
CA CYS A 284 3.89 -8.62 -15.31
C CYS A 284 3.54 -8.19 -16.75
N LEU A 285 4.53 -8.11 -17.63
CA LEU A 285 4.32 -7.87 -19.06
C LEU A 285 3.87 -9.16 -19.73
N LEU A 286 2.70 -9.13 -20.38
CA LEU A 286 2.06 -10.30 -20.98
C LEU A 286 2.12 -10.21 -22.51
N ARG A 287 2.65 -11.27 -23.13
CA ARG A 287 2.78 -11.33 -24.60
C ARG A 287 1.44 -11.63 -25.27
N GLY A 288 1.09 -10.83 -26.28
CA GLY A 288 -0.07 -11.09 -27.13
C GLY A 288 -1.43 -10.91 -26.44
N VAL A 289 -1.44 -10.20 -25.30
CA VAL A 289 -2.64 -9.84 -24.54
C VAL A 289 -2.92 -8.37 -24.79
N GLU A 290 -4.15 -8.04 -25.19
CA GLU A 290 -4.60 -6.65 -25.29
C GLU A 290 -5.20 -6.21 -23.95
N ARG A 291 -5.32 -4.89 -23.74
CA ARG A 291 -5.92 -4.36 -22.51
C ARG A 291 -7.35 -4.86 -22.28
N ALA A 292 -8.12 -5.11 -23.35
CA ALA A 292 -9.49 -5.63 -23.23
C ALA A 292 -9.53 -7.12 -22.85
N ASP A 293 -8.43 -7.84 -23.00
CA ASP A 293 -8.37 -9.28 -22.73
C ASP A 293 -8.23 -9.60 -21.24
N ILE A 294 -7.75 -8.65 -20.44
CA ILE A 294 -7.48 -8.81 -19.02
C ILE A 294 -8.05 -7.63 -18.22
N GLU A 295 -8.64 -7.92 -17.07
CA GLU A 295 -9.29 -6.92 -16.22
C GLU A 295 -9.02 -7.15 -14.73
N ARG A 296 -9.22 -6.09 -13.94
CA ARG A 296 -9.13 -6.11 -12.47
C ARG A 296 -10.07 -7.17 -11.91
N GLY A 297 -9.59 -7.92 -10.92
CA GLY A 297 -10.34 -9.00 -10.27
C GLY A 297 -10.12 -10.38 -10.89
N GLN A 298 -9.49 -10.47 -12.06
CA GLN A 298 -8.91 -11.73 -12.54
C GLN A 298 -7.63 -12.07 -11.74
N VAL A 299 -7.12 -13.29 -11.92
CA VAL A 299 -5.84 -13.72 -11.35
C VAL A 299 -4.91 -14.23 -12.44
N LEU A 300 -3.62 -13.93 -12.32
CA LEU A 300 -2.56 -14.67 -13.00
C LEU A 300 -2.19 -15.86 -12.14
N SER A 301 -2.14 -17.06 -12.71
CA SER A 301 -1.84 -18.27 -11.95
C SER A 301 -0.97 -19.25 -12.72
N LYS A 302 -0.31 -20.17 -12.00
CA LYS A 302 0.33 -21.32 -12.63
C LYS A 302 -0.74 -22.14 -13.38
N PRO A 303 -0.49 -22.59 -14.62
CA PRO A 303 -1.48 -23.29 -15.41
C PRO A 303 -2.09 -24.49 -14.69
N GLY A 304 -3.43 -24.59 -14.70
CA GLY A 304 -4.20 -25.65 -14.06
C GLY A 304 -4.21 -25.64 -12.53
N SER A 305 -3.58 -24.65 -11.88
CA SER A 305 -3.47 -24.61 -10.40
C SER A 305 -4.71 -24.05 -9.70
N ILE A 306 -5.59 -23.37 -10.43
CA ILE A 306 -6.84 -22.82 -9.91
C ILE A 306 -7.96 -23.03 -10.93
N LYS A 307 -9.19 -23.22 -10.43
CA LYS A 307 -10.40 -23.26 -11.25
C LYS A 307 -11.37 -22.20 -10.74
N PRO A 308 -11.98 -21.38 -11.63
CA PRO A 308 -12.98 -20.43 -11.21
C PRO A 308 -14.28 -21.16 -10.84
N HIS A 309 -14.96 -20.70 -9.79
CA HIS A 309 -16.21 -21.26 -9.31
C HIS A 309 -17.32 -20.20 -9.34
N LYS A 310 -18.56 -20.61 -9.64
CA LYS A 310 -19.74 -19.73 -9.67
C LYS A 310 -20.66 -19.88 -8.44
N ASN A 311 -20.52 -20.98 -7.67
CA ASN A 311 -21.37 -21.31 -6.52
C ASN A 311 -20.50 -21.66 -5.31
N PHE A 312 -20.86 -21.16 -4.12
CA PHE A 312 -20.20 -21.42 -2.84
C PHE A 312 -21.22 -21.38 -1.68
N LYS A 313 -20.78 -21.78 -0.47
CA LYS A 313 -21.53 -21.62 0.79
C LYS A 313 -20.76 -20.62 1.66
N ALA A 314 -21.44 -19.62 2.21
CA ALA A 314 -20.89 -18.64 3.15
C ALA A 314 -21.90 -18.34 4.25
#